data_AF-A0A0L7L353-F1
#
_entry.id   AF-A0A0L7L353-F1
#
_cell.length_a   1.000
_cell.length_b   1.000
_cell.length_c   1.000
_cell.angle_alpha   90.00
_cell.angle_beta   90.00
_cell.angle_gamma   90.00
#
_symmetry.space_group_name_H-M   'P 1'
#
loop_
_entity.id
_entity.type
_entity.pdbx_description
1 polymer ?
#
loop_
_entity_poly.entity_id
_entity_poly.type
_entity_poly.pdbx_seq_one_letter_code
_entity_poly.pdbx_strand_id
1 'polypeptide(L)'
;MMFERSYQSQIIRDDLHLSPKRDRYLKPKTTSLRQTLKIQSKKYFKLFLETSSIHGLNHLVAYGRHPFEILLWLTVVGLSVFGAVYLSQTTWMRYQSSPTVVSMDRDMYAWNTTFPCVTVCPDNYLDAKKLELYVQNSQEPDKKKLEKFIIALANASYETFNEIPDYTSIAPEHYMELILNLSAVFKPSLTIGVSGIMLNIVPTITEMGLCYAVNSRIYYVVIRRYRDANRWDVIKTHNRTLYIHPLDGEVFAQVYIHGPLEFPDISTKYQHSAKDYYMKLYVTAITVYTAPEAAKLSIGQRRCRFPHENNLLHNSIYTYTLCRMECRIRLCLKYCKCAAGMVSRNQPPMGHDNLSQDERSKRPIFR
;
A
#
# COMPACT_ATOMS: atom_id res chain seq x y z
N MET A 1 -33.97 15.44 30.18
CA MET A 1 -34.11 16.79 29.60
C MET A 1 -35.32 17.59 30.13
N MET A 2 -36.52 17.03 30.35
CA MET A 2 -37.65 17.82 30.89
C MET A 2 -37.63 18.05 32.42
N PHE A 3 -36.94 17.21 33.20
CA PHE A 3 -36.89 17.34 34.68
C PHE A 3 -35.86 18.37 35.20
N GLU A 4 -34.81 18.69 34.45
CA GLU A 4 -33.74 19.62 34.89
C GLU A 4 -34.18 21.09 34.93
N ARG A 5 -35.07 21.51 34.01
CA ARG A 5 -35.59 22.89 34.00
C ARG A 5 -36.44 23.22 35.23
N SER A 6 -37.05 22.20 35.86
CA SER A 6 -37.88 22.37 37.06
C SER A 6 -37.05 22.76 38.29
N TYR A 7 -35.89 22.12 38.48
CA TYR A 7 -35.10 22.26 39.71
C TYR A 7 -34.38 23.62 39.80
N GLN A 8 -33.82 24.11 38.69
CA GLN A 8 -33.23 25.46 38.65
C GLN A 8 -34.27 26.57 38.85
N SER A 9 -35.52 26.36 38.42
CA SER A 9 -36.61 27.33 38.64
C SER A 9 -37.12 27.37 40.08
N GLN A 10 -36.98 26.27 40.84
CA GLN A 10 -37.32 26.20 42.27
C GLN A 10 -36.31 26.95 43.14
N ILE A 11 -35.00 26.81 42.86
CA ILE A 11 -33.94 27.51 43.63
C ILE A 11 -34.09 29.04 43.52
N ILE A 12 -34.44 29.56 42.34
CA ILE A 12 -34.63 31.01 42.14
C ILE A 12 -35.89 31.52 42.87
N ARG A 13 -36.96 30.71 42.99
CA ARG A 13 -38.17 31.09 43.74
C ARG A 13 -37.93 31.08 45.24
N ASP A 14 -37.19 30.10 45.76
CA ASP A 14 -36.93 29.99 47.20
C ASP A 14 -36.04 31.14 47.70
N ASP A 15 -35.12 31.65 46.88
CA ASP A 15 -34.32 32.85 47.19
C ASP A 15 -35.15 34.16 47.16
N LEU A 16 -36.26 34.22 46.40
CA LEU A 16 -37.14 35.39 46.30
C LEU A 16 -38.15 35.52 47.45
N HIS A 17 -38.42 34.44 48.20
CA HIS A 17 -39.43 34.41 49.26
C HIS A 17 -38.89 34.63 50.69
N LEU A 18 -37.58 34.84 50.86
CA LEU A 18 -37.00 35.20 52.15
C LEU A 18 -37.21 36.69 52.46
N SER A 19 -38.29 37.00 53.19
CA SER A 19 -38.53 38.31 53.81
C SER A 19 -37.40 38.66 54.79
N PRO A 20 -36.93 39.93 54.86
CA PRO A 20 -35.72 40.28 55.59
C PRO A 20 -35.98 40.26 57.10
N LYS A 21 -35.62 39.16 57.77
CA LYS A 21 -35.47 39.18 59.23
C LYS A 21 -34.22 39.99 59.58
N ARG A 22 -34.42 40.93 60.49
CA ARG A 22 -33.48 41.95 60.96
C ARG A 22 -32.32 41.29 61.71
N ASP A 23 -31.29 40.85 60.98
CA ASP A 23 -30.05 40.35 61.59
C ASP A 23 -29.20 41.51 62.09
N ARG A 24 -28.83 41.42 63.36
CA ARG A 24 -27.93 42.34 64.06
C ARG A 24 -26.60 42.43 63.30
N TYR A 25 -26.17 43.66 63.00
CA TYR A 25 -24.87 43.99 62.43
C TYR A 25 -23.72 43.39 63.28
N LEU A 26 -23.22 42.22 62.87
CA LEU A 26 -21.94 41.69 63.31
C LEU A 26 -20.85 42.29 62.43
N LYS A 27 -19.91 43.02 63.06
CA LYS A 27 -18.75 43.65 62.38
C LYS A 27 -17.98 42.63 61.52
N PRO A 28 -17.58 42.97 60.28
CA PRO A 28 -16.82 42.05 59.45
C PRO A 28 -15.40 41.88 60.00
N LYS A 29 -15.02 40.64 60.34
CA LYS A 29 -13.62 40.29 60.63
C LYS A 29 -12.83 40.37 59.32
N THR A 30 -11.72 41.11 59.34
CA THR A 30 -10.75 41.22 58.24
C THR A 30 -10.03 39.87 58.04
N THR A 31 -10.64 38.95 57.31
CA THR A 31 -9.99 37.69 56.92
C THR A 31 -9.00 37.92 55.77
N SER A 32 -7.81 37.33 55.89
CA SER A 32 -6.77 37.35 54.86
C SER A 32 -7.31 36.86 53.52
N LEU A 33 -6.87 37.48 52.41
CA LEU A 33 -7.29 37.16 51.03
C LEU A 33 -7.12 35.65 50.72
N ARG A 34 -6.11 34.99 51.30
CA ARG A 34 -5.91 33.53 51.23
C ARG A 34 -7.01 32.73 51.94
N GLN A 35 -7.50 33.20 53.08
CA GLN A 35 -8.58 32.54 53.82
C GLN A 35 -9.91 32.67 53.08
N THR A 36 -10.18 33.85 52.52
CA THR A 36 -11.36 34.07 51.68
C THR A 36 -11.34 33.17 50.44
N LEU A 37 -10.19 33.08 49.75
CA LEU A 37 -10.02 32.18 48.59
C LEU A 37 -10.23 30.71 48.96
N LYS A 38 -9.71 30.25 50.11
CA LYS A 38 -9.88 28.87 50.57
C LYS A 38 -11.34 28.52 50.90
N ILE A 39 -12.08 29.48 51.46
CA ILE A 39 -13.50 29.32 51.76
C ILE A 39 -14.32 29.28 50.47
N GLN A 40 -14.04 30.18 49.53
CA GLN A 40 -14.72 30.22 48.24
C GLN A 40 -14.42 28.99 47.39
N SER A 41 -13.17 28.52 47.37
CA SER A 41 -12.81 27.30 46.65
C SER A 41 -13.48 26.05 47.23
N LYS A 42 -13.59 25.94 48.56
CA LYS A 42 -14.32 24.85 49.21
C LYS A 42 -15.82 24.88 48.88
N LYS A 43 -16.44 26.06 48.87
CA LYS A 43 -17.84 26.23 48.48
C LYS A 43 -18.05 25.84 47.01
N TYR A 44 -17.18 26.29 46.12
CA TYR A 44 -17.22 25.95 44.71
C TYR A 44 -17.03 24.44 44.48
N PHE A 45 -16.07 23.82 45.16
CA PHE A 45 -15.81 22.38 45.03
C PHE A 45 -17.00 21.54 45.53
N LYS A 46 -17.61 21.94 46.65
CA LYS A 46 -18.85 21.30 47.14
C LYS A 46 -19.97 21.43 46.12
N LEU A 47 -20.20 22.63 45.59
CA LEU A 47 -21.22 22.87 44.58
C LEU A 47 -20.95 22.04 43.31
N PHE A 48 -19.69 21.97 42.86
CA PHE A 48 -19.30 21.15 41.71
C PHE A 48 -19.61 19.67 41.92
N LEU A 49 -19.22 19.08 43.06
CA LEU A 49 -19.50 17.67 43.35
C LEU A 49 -21.00 17.38 43.47
N GLU A 50 -21.79 18.35 43.94
CA GLU A 50 -23.24 18.24 44.10
C GLU A 50 -24.01 18.37 42.77
N THR A 51 -23.51 19.22 41.86
CA THR A 51 -24.20 19.59 40.60
C THR A 51 -23.60 18.96 39.34
N SER A 52 -22.46 18.27 39.45
CA SER A 52 -21.80 17.63 38.32
C SER A 52 -22.62 16.48 37.72
N SER A 53 -22.48 16.28 36.42
CA SER A 53 -23.05 15.14 35.68
C SER A 53 -22.27 13.84 35.87
N ILE A 54 -21.13 13.87 36.58
CA ILE A 54 -20.37 12.67 36.92
C ILE A 54 -21.13 11.90 38.01
N HIS A 55 -21.62 10.72 37.63
CA HIS A 55 -22.42 9.87 38.49
C HIS A 55 -21.60 9.42 39.70
N GLY A 56 -22.17 9.49 40.90
CA GLY A 56 -21.52 9.09 42.14
C GLY A 56 -20.84 10.21 42.94
N LEU A 57 -20.52 11.35 42.32
CA LEU A 57 -19.87 12.47 43.03
C LEU A 57 -20.81 13.20 44.01
N ASN A 58 -22.10 13.30 43.66
CA ASN A 58 -23.12 13.89 44.52
C ASN A 58 -23.27 13.13 45.86
N HIS A 59 -23.12 11.80 45.84
CA HIS A 59 -23.19 10.95 47.02
C HIS A 59 -22.03 11.15 48.00
N LEU A 60 -20.91 11.75 47.56
CA LEU A 60 -19.77 12.08 48.42
C LEU A 60 -20.02 13.33 49.29
N VAL A 61 -20.95 14.20 48.88
CA VAL A 61 -21.15 15.53 49.49
C VAL A 61 -22.58 15.76 49.99
N ALA A 62 -23.48 14.80 49.76
CA ALA A 62 -24.85 14.83 50.24
C ALA A 62 -24.94 15.01 51.76
N TYR A 63 -25.86 15.88 52.20
CA TYR A 63 -26.05 16.20 53.61
C TYR A 63 -26.58 15.00 54.40
N GLY A 64 -26.06 14.79 55.62
CA GLY A 64 -26.57 13.78 56.56
C GLY A 64 -26.15 12.32 56.31
N ARG A 65 -25.15 12.06 55.44
CA ARG A 65 -24.68 10.70 55.13
C ARG A 65 -23.67 10.17 56.15
N HIS A 66 -23.77 8.87 56.45
CA HIS A 66 -22.83 8.19 57.34
C HIS A 66 -21.43 8.06 56.69
N PRO A 67 -20.32 8.21 57.42
CA PRO A 67 -18.96 8.08 56.86
C PRO A 67 -18.69 6.79 56.09
N PHE A 68 -19.27 5.65 56.50
CA PHE A 68 -19.15 4.38 55.76
C PHE A 68 -19.81 4.42 54.39
N GLU A 69 -20.95 5.10 54.23
CA GLU A 69 -21.59 5.25 52.92
C GLU A 69 -20.73 6.11 51.99
N ILE A 70 -20.12 7.16 52.53
CA ILE A 70 -19.19 8.02 51.78
C ILE A 70 -17.96 7.22 51.34
N LEU A 71 -17.39 6.39 52.23
CA LEU A 71 -16.27 5.51 51.89
C LEU A 71 -16.64 4.51 50.80
N LEU A 72 -17.83 3.90 50.89
CA LEU A 72 -18.33 2.98 49.87
C LEU A 72 -18.43 3.70 48.52
N TRP A 73 -19.10 4.86 48.45
CA TRP A 73 -19.22 5.61 47.20
C TRP A 73 -17.87 6.09 46.66
N LEU A 74 -16.94 6.46 47.54
CA LEU A 74 -15.57 6.82 47.16
C LEU A 74 -14.86 5.64 46.48
N THR A 75 -14.98 4.43 47.05
CA THR A 75 -14.37 3.22 46.46
C THR A 75 -15.02 2.85 45.12
N VAL A 76 -16.35 2.94 45.01
CA VAL A 76 -17.09 2.66 43.76
C VAL A 76 -16.70 3.64 42.66
N VAL A 77 -16.65 4.95 42.96
CA VAL A 77 -16.21 5.97 42.01
C VAL A 77 -14.75 5.75 41.64
N GLY A 78 -13.87 5.45 42.60
CA GLY A 78 -12.46 5.16 42.36
C GLY A 78 -12.25 3.95 41.44
N LEU A 79 -12.93 2.83 41.69
CA LEU A 79 -12.89 1.65 40.85
C LEU A 79 -13.47 1.92 39.45
N SER A 80 -14.52 2.73 39.37
CA SER A 80 -15.12 3.12 38.08
C SER A 80 -14.17 3.97 37.24
N VAL A 81 -13.48 4.94 37.85
CA VAL A 81 -12.46 5.75 37.17
C VAL A 81 -11.28 4.89 36.73
N PHE A 82 -10.79 4.00 37.60
CA PHE A 82 -9.74 3.06 37.26
C PHE A 82 -10.13 2.16 36.07
N GLY A 83 -11.33 1.57 36.11
CA GLY A 83 -11.87 0.74 35.04
C GLY A 83 -12.03 1.52 33.73
N ALA A 84 -12.53 2.76 33.78
CA ALA A 84 -12.68 3.62 32.61
C ALA A 84 -11.33 3.97 31.96
N VAL A 85 -10.32 4.32 32.76
CA VAL A 85 -8.95 4.58 32.28
C VAL A 85 -8.34 3.31 31.68
N TYR A 86 -8.48 2.18 32.36
CA TYR A 86 -7.98 0.89 31.88
C TYR A 86 -8.62 0.48 30.54
N LEU A 87 -9.96 0.52 30.43
CA LEU A 87 -10.68 0.20 29.20
C LEU A 87 -10.36 1.18 28.06
N SER A 88 -10.19 2.45 28.38
CA SER A 88 -9.83 3.47 27.40
C SER A 88 -8.40 3.27 26.88
N GLN A 89 -7.44 2.95 27.77
CA GLN A 89 -6.08 2.62 27.38
C GLN A 89 -6.01 1.35 26.53
N THR A 90 -6.70 0.27 26.94
CA THR A 90 -6.72 -0.99 26.16
C THR A 90 -7.34 -0.78 24.77
N THR A 91 -8.44 -0.04 24.69
CA THR A 91 -9.11 0.29 23.41
C THR A 91 -8.21 1.15 22.52
N TRP A 92 -7.57 2.18 23.10
CA TRP A 92 -6.62 3.03 22.39
C TRP A 92 -5.43 2.24 21.86
N MET A 93 -4.83 1.38 22.69
CA MET A 93 -3.72 0.53 22.29
C MET A 93 -4.11 -0.40 21.14
N ARG A 94 -5.29 -1.02 21.20
CA ARG A 94 -5.82 -1.85 20.10
C ARG A 94 -6.01 -1.04 18.81
N TYR A 95 -6.55 0.17 18.91
CA TYR A 95 -6.73 1.06 17.76
C TYR A 95 -5.39 1.44 17.12
N GLN A 96 -4.34 1.64 17.92
CA GLN A 96 -3.00 1.95 17.41
C GLN A 96 -2.30 0.72 16.80
N SER A 97 -2.46 -0.46 17.40
CA SER A 97 -1.70 -1.65 16.98
C SER A 97 -2.36 -2.43 15.84
N SER A 98 -3.71 -2.50 15.84
CA SER A 98 -4.52 -3.36 14.98
C SER A 98 -5.94 -2.79 14.72
N PRO A 99 -6.06 -1.67 13.97
CA PRO A 99 -7.36 -1.03 13.69
C PRO A 99 -8.18 -1.67 12.56
N THR A 100 -7.57 -2.55 11.76
CA THR A 100 -8.22 -3.13 10.57
C THR A 100 -8.81 -4.52 10.87
N VAL A 101 -9.92 -4.85 10.21
CA VAL A 101 -10.59 -6.16 10.29
C VAL A 101 -10.83 -6.65 8.87
N VAL A 102 -10.62 -7.94 8.64
CA VAL A 102 -10.93 -8.61 7.37
C VAL A 102 -12.31 -9.24 7.48
N SER A 103 -13.20 -8.89 6.57
CA SER A 103 -14.55 -9.46 6.47
C SER A 103 -14.77 -10.03 5.07
N MET A 104 -15.54 -11.11 4.97
CA MET A 104 -15.95 -11.66 3.68
C MET A 104 -17.14 -10.88 3.15
N ASP A 105 -17.03 -10.43 1.90
CA ASP A 105 -18.16 -9.88 1.17
C ASP A 105 -19.13 -11.01 0.81
N ARG A 106 -20.43 -10.78 1.00
CA ARG A 106 -21.49 -11.78 0.78
C ARG A 106 -22.35 -11.46 -0.43
N ASP A 107 -22.02 -10.42 -1.20
CA ASP A 107 -22.78 -10.04 -2.39
C ASP A 107 -22.49 -10.99 -3.57
N MET A 108 -23.16 -12.14 -3.55
CA MET A 108 -23.06 -13.17 -4.60
C MET A 108 -23.74 -12.72 -5.91
N TYR A 109 -24.67 -11.76 -5.87
CA TYR A 109 -25.51 -11.40 -7.01
C TYR A 109 -24.99 -10.19 -7.81
N ALA A 110 -24.22 -9.30 -7.19
CA ALA A 110 -23.54 -8.20 -7.87
C ALA A 110 -22.02 -8.43 -8.02
N TRP A 111 -21.58 -9.69 -7.95
CA TRP A 111 -20.16 -10.03 -7.97
C TRP A 111 -19.51 -9.70 -9.33
N ASN A 112 -18.76 -8.61 -9.37
CA ASN A 112 -18.07 -8.15 -10.57
C ASN A 112 -16.56 -8.44 -10.45
N THR A 113 -16.13 -9.65 -10.82
CA THR A 113 -14.70 -10.00 -10.79
C THR A 113 -13.99 -9.37 -11.98
N THR A 114 -12.91 -8.65 -11.69
CA THR A 114 -11.97 -8.27 -12.74
C THR A 114 -11.28 -9.52 -13.29
N PHE A 115 -11.30 -9.70 -14.61
CA PHE A 115 -10.47 -10.69 -15.28
C PHE A 115 -9.03 -10.55 -14.79
N PRO A 116 -8.32 -11.65 -14.48
CA PRO A 116 -6.92 -11.54 -14.11
C PRO A 116 -6.10 -10.88 -15.21
N CYS A 117 -4.95 -10.38 -14.83
CA CYS A 117 -3.91 -10.12 -15.80
C CYS A 117 -3.22 -11.43 -16.16
N VAL A 118 -2.99 -11.60 -17.46
CA VAL A 118 -2.25 -12.71 -18.04
C VAL A 118 -0.96 -12.13 -18.61
N THR A 119 0.18 -12.54 -18.06
CA THR A 119 1.49 -12.21 -18.63
C THR A 119 2.10 -13.45 -19.26
N VAL A 120 2.54 -13.33 -20.51
CA VAL A 120 3.12 -14.41 -21.31
C VAL A 120 4.57 -14.09 -21.63
N CYS A 121 5.47 -14.99 -21.27
CA CYS A 121 6.89 -14.90 -21.62
C CYS A 121 7.20 -16.02 -22.61
N PRO A 122 7.61 -15.72 -23.85
CA PRO A 122 7.97 -16.75 -24.82
C PRO A 122 9.33 -17.37 -24.48
N ASP A 123 9.47 -18.69 -24.65
CA ASP A 123 10.78 -19.37 -24.52
C ASP A 123 11.81 -18.88 -25.55
N ASN A 124 11.34 -18.55 -26.75
CA ASN A 124 12.17 -18.04 -27.84
C ASN A 124 12.01 -16.54 -27.96
N TYR A 125 12.91 -15.79 -27.32
CA TYR A 125 12.92 -14.33 -27.35
C TYR A 125 13.40 -13.76 -28.69
N LEU A 126 14.30 -14.45 -29.38
CA LEU A 126 14.99 -13.95 -30.58
C LEU A 126 14.38 -14.48 -31.88
N ASP A 127 14.33 -13.61 -32.88
CA ASP A 127 14.07 -14.01 -34.26
C ASP A 127 15.37 -14.55 -34.86
N ALA A 128 15.41 -15.86 -35.12
CA ALA A 128 16.59 -16.54 -35.66
C ALA A 128 17.10 -15.90 -36.96
N LYS A 129 16.20 -15.42 -37.83
CA LYS A 129 16.58 -14.80 -39.09
C LYS A 129 17.21 -13.41 -38.88
N LYS A 130 16.66 -12.62 -37.95
CA LYS A 130 17.26 -11.32 -37.60
C LYS A 130 18.62 -11.49 -36.94
N LEU A 131 18.75 -12.47 -36.05
CA LEU A 131 20.00 -12.80 -35.39
C LEU A 131 21.07 -13.18 -36.42
N GLU A 132 20.75 -14.08 -37.34
CA GLU A 132 21.67 -14.53 -38.38
C GLU A 132 22.14 -13.35 -39.26
N LEU A 133 21.21 -12.49 -39.69
CA LEU A 133 21.55 -11.29 -40.47
C LEU A 133 22.44 -10.32 -39.69
N TYR A 134 22.18 -10.12 -38.40
CA TYR A 134 22.98 -9.25 -37.55
C TYR A 134 24.42 -9.77 -37.38
N VAL A 135 24.56 -11.07 -37.11
CA VAL A 135 25.86 -11.73 -36.95
C VAL A 135 26.64 -11.74 -38.27
N GLN A 136 25.97 -12.00 -39.39
CA GLN A 136 26.61 -12.00 -40.72
C GLN A 136 27.16 -10.62 -41.10
N ASN A 137 26.40 -9.55 -40.81
CA ASN A 137 26.78 -8.17 -41.11
C ASN A 137 27.76 -7.56 -40.10
N SER A 138 27.98 -8.21 -38.96
CA SER A 138 28.91 -7.72 -37.94
C SER A 138 30.37 -7.78 -38.43
N GLN A 139 31.18 -6.82 -37.98
CA GLN A 139 32.63 -6.79 -38.23
C GLN A 139 33.43 -7.72 -37.30
N GLU A 140 32.74 -8.50 -36.47
CA GLU A 140 33.37 -9.35 -35.46
C GLU A 140 34.05 -10.57 -36.11
N PRO A 141 35.33 -10.83 -35.79
CA PRO A 141 36.05 -11.97 -36.33
C PRO A 141 35.48 -13.30 -35.79
N ASP A 142 35.02 -13.31 -34.53
CA ASP A 142 34.40 -14.48 -33.91
C ASP A 142 32.87 -14.35 -33.88
N LYS A 143 32.26 -14.66 -35.02
CA LYS A 143 30.80 -14.67 -35.19
C LYS A 143 30.10 -15.65 -34.25
N LYS A 144 30.73 -16.78 -33.91
CA LYS A 144 30.15 -17.79 -33.01
C LYS A 144 30.10 -17.29 -31.57
N LYS A 145 31.13 -16.57 -31.12
CA LYS A 145 31.14 -15.95 -29.79
C LYS A 145 30.07 -14.86 -29.69
N LEU A 146 29.93 -14.01 -30.71
CA LEU A 146 28.87 -12.99 -30.76
C LEU A 146 27.47 -13.63 -30.69
N GLU A 147 27.23 -14.67 -31.49
CA GLU A 147 25.94 -15.38 -31.50
C GLU A 147 25.61 -15.98 -30.12
N LYS A 148 26.55 -16.72 -29.51
CA LYS A 148 26.38 -17.29 -28.17
C LYS A 148 26.13 -16.23 -27.11
N PHE A 149 26.84 -15.10 -27.19
CA PHE A 149 26.65 -13.98 -26.28
C PHE A 149 25.23 -13.40 -26.39
N ILE A 150 24.74 -13.13 -27.61
CA ILE A 150 23.39 -12.58 -27.81
C ILE A 150 22.32 -13.55 -27.31
N ILE A 151 22.47 -14.85 -27.57
CA ILE A 151 21.52 -15.87 -27.09
C ILE A 151 21.52 -15.94 -25.55
N ALA A 152 22.69 -15.97 -24.92
CA ALA A 152 22.81 -15.99 -23.47
C ALA A 152 22.24 -14.71 -22.84
N LEU A 153 22.47 -13.56 -23.46
CA LEU A 153 21.93 -12.28 -23.04
C LEU A 153 20.40 -12.21 -23.17
N ALA A 154 19.82 -12.80 -24.22
CA ALA A 154 18.38 -12.86 -24.40
C ALA A 154 17.67 -13.79 -23.40
N ASN A 155 18.33 -14.89 -23.03
CA ASN A 155 17.85 -15.87 -22.06
C ASN A 155 18.31 -15.58 -20.62
N ALA A 156 18.87 -14.40 -20.39
CA ALA A 156 19.41 -14.00 -19.11
C ALA A 156 18.29 -13.79 -18.09
N SER A 157 18.34 -14.55 -17.01
CA SER A 157 17.49 -14.43 -15.83
C SER A 157 18.36 -14.35 -14.58
N TYR A 158 17.75 -14.09 -13.41
CA TYR A 158 18.49 -14.16 -12.15
C TYR A 158 19.14 -15.53 -11.88
N GLU A 159 18.66 -16.61 -12.50
CA GLU A 159 19.22 -17.95 -12.35
C GLU A 159 20.36 -18.24 -13.34
N THR A 160 20.36 -17.56 -14.49
CA THR A 160 21.25 -17.85 -15.63
C THR A 160 22.28 -16.74 -15.90
N PHE A 161 22.37 -15.69 -15.07
CA PHE A 161 23.34 -14.59 -15.29
C PHE A 161 24.79 -15.06 -15.34
N ASN A 162 25.12 -16.08 -14.56
CA ASN A 162 26.44 -16.73 -14.51
C ASN A 162 26.80 -17.49 -15.79
N GLU A 163 25.86 -17.71 -16.70
CA GLU A 163 26.08 -18.40 -17.98
C GLU A 163 26.42 -17.43 -19.13
N ILE A 164 26.32 -16.11 -18.90
CA ILE A 164 26.62 -15.10 -19.91
C ILE A 164 28.15 -15.06 -20.13
N PRO A 165 28.62 -15.27 -21.37
CA PRO A 165 30.04 -15.22 -21.66
C PRO A 165 30.57 -13.78 -21.67
N ASP A 166 31.80 -13.58 -21.21
CA ASP A 166 32.46 -12.28 -21.25
C ASP A 166 32.62 -11.78 -22.70
N TYR A 167 31.96 -10.65 -22.99
CA TYR A 167 31.94 -10.03 -24.30
C TYR A 167 32.08 -8.50 -24.20
N THR A 168 33.22 -7.99 -24.64
CA THR A 168 33.60 -6.57 -24.47
C THR A 168 33.25 -5.68 -25.65
N SER A 169 32.95 -6.24 -26.83
CA SER A 169 32.79 -5.44 -28.05
C SER A 169 31.48 -4.66 -28.10
N ILE A 170 30.45 -5.09 -27.36
CA ILE A 170 29.19 -4.36 -27.21
C ILE A 170 29.14 -3.79 -25.80
N ALA A 171 28.98 -2.47 -25.69
CA ALA A 171 28.83 -1.82 -24.41
C ALA A 171 27.50 -2.21 -23.73
N PRO A 172 27.47 -2.45 -22.40
CA PRO A 172 26.28 -2.90 -21.67
C PRO A 172 25.04 -2.02 -21.81
N GLU A 173 25.25 -0.75 -22.15
CA GLU A 173 24.19 0.20 -22.45
C GLU A 173 23.32 -0.11 -23.67
N HIS A 174 23.88 -0.82 -24.64
CA HIS A 174 23.17 -1.17 -25.88
C HIS A 174 22.49 -2.55 -25.79
N TYR A 175 22.71 -3.32 -24.73
CA TYR A 175 22.17 -4.68 -24.58
C TYR A 175 20.65 -4.72 -24.72
N MET A 176 19.93 -3.85 -24.01
CA MET A 176 18.47 -3.86 -24.05
C MET A 176 17.91 -3.46 -25.41
N GLU A 177 18.50 -2.47 -26.08
CA GLU A 177 18.07 -2.04 -27.40
C GLU A 177 18.36 -3.12 -28.46
N LEU A 178 19.51 -3.77 -28.37
CA LEU A 178 19.90 -4.88 -29.22
C LEU A 178 18.90 -6.05 -29.12
N ILE A 179 18.62 -6.52 -27.90
CA ILE A 179 17.68 -7.63 -27.68
C ILE A 179 16.27 -7.26 -28.16
N LEU A 180 15.81 -6.03 -27.93
CA LEU A 180 14.50 -5.57 -28.42
C LEU A 180 14.43 -5.55 -29.96
N ASN A 181 15.48 -5.13 -30.66
CA ASN A 181 15.50 -5.11 -32.12
C ASN A 181 15.53 -6.52 -32.73
N LEU A 182 16.30 -7.43 -32.10
CA LEU A 182 16.42 -8.83 -32.50
C LEU A 182 15.24 -9.69 -32.04
N SER A 183 14.35 -9.16 -31.21
CA SER A 183 13.23 -9.91 -30.66
C SER A 183 12.26 -10.42 -31.75
N ALA A 184 11.71 -11.59 -31.50
CA ALA A 184 10.64 -12.17 -32.31
C ALA A 184 9.34 -11.39 -32.09
N VAL A 185 8.59 -11.16 -33.17
CA VAL A 185 7.29 -10.50 -33.09
C VAL A 185 6.26 -11.48 -32.56
N PHE A 186 6.00 -11.45 -31.25
CA PHE A 186 4.95 -12.24 -30.63
C PHE A 186 3.59 -11.51 -30.73
N LYS A 187 2.67 -12.05 -31.54
CA LYS A 187 1.30 -11.55 -31.72
C LYS A 187 0.29 -12.69 -31.49
N PRO A 188 0.04 -13.08 -30.23
CA PRO A 188 -0.93 -14.14 -29.97
C PRO A 188 -2.34 -13.69 -30.36
N SER A 189 -3.12 -14.62 -30.92
CA SER A 189 -4.55 -14.42 -31.12
C SER A 189 -5.28 -14.63 -29.80
N LEU A 190 -5.96 -13.60 -29.29
CA LEU A 190 -6.82 -13.71 -28.12
C LEU A 190 -8.26 -13.82 -28.58
N THR A 191 -8.91 -14.93 -28.24
CA THR A 191 -10.35 -15.12 -28.42
C THR A 191 -10.99 -15.06 -27.05
N ILE A 192 -11.91 -14.12 -26.86
CA ILE A 192 -12.65 -13.95 -25.61
C ILE A 192 -14.11 -14.24 -25.94
N GLY A 193 -14.81 -14.95 -25.06
CA GLY A 193 -16.25 -15.22 -25.21
C GLY A 193 -17.14 -13.97 -25.13
N VAL A 194 -16.56 -12.78 -24.92
CA VAL A 194 -17.28 -11.52 -24.74
C VAL A 194 -17.25 -10.70 -26.02
N SER A 195 -18.43 -10.51 -26.61
CA SER A 195 -18.61 -9.72 -27.83
C SER A 195 -18.22 -8.24 -27.64
N GLY A 196 -17.47 -7.69 -28.61
CA GLY A 196 -17.17 -6.25 -28.69
C GLY A 196 -16.01 -5.76 -27.81
N ILE A 197 -15.29 -6.65 -27.13
CA ILE A 197 -14.11 -6.28 -26.33
C ILE A 197 -12.84 -6.85 -26.95
N MET A 198 -11.90 -5.98 -27.28
CA MET A 198 -10.55 -6.34 -27.71
C MET A 198 -9.57 -6.08 -26.57
N LEU A 199 -8.88 -7.12 -26.11
CA LEU A 199 -7.80 -6.97 -25.14
C LEU A 199 -6.49 -6.60 -25.85
N ASN A 200 -5.85 -5.54 -25.38
CA ASN A 200 -4.54 -5.14 -25.86
C ASN A 200 -3.46 -5.99 -25.17
N ILE A 201 -2.58 -6.57 -25.98
CA ILE A 201 -1.35 -7.20 -25.53
C ILE A 201 -0.27 -6.14 -25.52
N VAL A 202 0.42 -5.97 -24.39
CA VAL A 202 1.47 -4.96 -24.28
C VAL A 202 2.81 -5.57 -23.91
N PRO A 203 3.88 -5.32 -24.69
CA PRO A 203 5.22 -5.73 -24.30
C PRO A 203 5.66 -5.05 -23.01
N THR A 204 6.21 -5.83 -22.09
CA THR A 204 6.69 -5.39 -20.79
C THR A 204 7.98 -6.12 -20.43
N ILE A 205 8.90 -5.43 -19.76
CA ILE A 205 10.17 -6.00 -19.35
C ILE A 205 10.02 -6.43 -17.89
N THR A 206 10.18 -7.72 -17.63
CA THR A 206 10.01 -8.36 -16.31
C THR A 206 11.34 -8.91 -15.79
N GLU A 207 11.35 -9.43 -14.55
CA GLU A 207 12.50 -10.18 -13.99
C GLU A 207 12.85 -11.45 -14.79
N MET A 208 11.98 -11.87 -15.71
CA MET A 208 12.13 -13.02 -16.58
C MET A 208 12.45 -12.63 -18.04
N GLY A 209 12.77 -11.36 -18.29
CA GLY A 209 13.04 -10.84 -19.62
C GLY A 209 11.82 -10.19 -20.29
N LEU A 210 11.80 -10.18 -21.62
CA LEU A 210 10.74 -9.55 -22.41
C LEU A 210 9.48 -10.42 -22.42
N CYS A 211 8.40 -9.92 -21.83
CA CYS A 211 7.12 -10.60 -21.76
C CYS A 211 6.00 -9.71 -22.31
N TYR A 212 4.80 -10.27 -22.37
CA TYR A 212 3.62 -9.62 -22.95
C TYR A 212 2.46 -9.72 -21.96
N ALA A 213 1.99 -8.58 -21.47
CA ALA A 213 0.92 -8.51 -20.50
C ALA A 213 -0.42 -8.18 -21.17
N VAL A 214 -1.49 -8.84 -20.70
CA VAL A 214 -2.87 -8.64 -21.14
C VAL A 214 -3.70 -8.25 -19.93
N ASN A 215 -4.53 -7.21 -20.06
CA ASN A 215 -5.44 -6.75 -19.00
C ASN A 215 -4.74 -6.32 -17.67
N SER A 216 -3.51 -5.82 -17.75
CA SER A 216 -2.85 -5.14 -16.61
C SER A 216 -3.18 -3.65 -16.58
N ARG A 217 -3.35 -3.10 -15.38
CA ARG A 217 -3.50 -1.65 -15.12
C ARG A 217 -2.20 -0.96 -14.76
N ILE A 218 -1.08 -1.67 -14.68
CA ILE A 218 0.20 -1.10 -14.24
C ILE A 218 1.32 -1.28 -15.25
N TYR A 219 1.13 -2.08 -16.30
CA TYR A 219 2.20 -2.35 -17.27
C TYR A 219 2.76 -1.06 -17.91
N TYR A 220 1.93 -0.01 -18.08
CA TYR A 220 2.35 1.24 -18.72
C TYR A 220 3.39 2.02 -17.92
N VAL A 221 3.51 1.80 -16.60
CA VAL A 221 4.58 2.44 -15.79
C VAL A 221 5.91 1.70 -15.90
N VAL A 222 5.86 0.42 -16.28
CA VAL A 222 7.04 -0.45 -16.39
C VAL A 222 7.54 -0.61 -17.82
N ILE A 223 6.78 -0.15 -18.84
CA ILE A 223 7.28 -0.14 -20.22
C ILE A 223 8.50 0.77 -20.37
N ARG A 224 9.45 0.34 -21.21
CA ARG A 224 10.68 1.09 -21.49
C ARG A 224 10.42 2.53 -21.95
N ARG A 225 9.47 2.75 -22.87
CA ARG A 225 9.12 4.10 -23.37
C ARG A 225 8.73 5.07 -22.26
N TYR A 226 8.03 4.60 -21.23
CA TYR A 226 7.60 5.43 -20.10
C TYR A 226 8.79 5.76 -19.17
N ARG A 227 9.64 4.75 -18.94
CA ARG A 227 10.86 4.86 -18.11
C ARG A 227 11.94 5.73 -18.75
N ASP A 228 12.14 5.62 -20.06
CA ASP A 228 13.12 6.41 -20.82
C ASP A 228 12.73 7.89 -20.86
N ALA A 229 11.44 8.17 -20.94
CA ALA A 229 10.87 9.51 -20.88
C ALA A 229 10.89 10.11 -19.46
N ASN A 230 11.45 9.40 -18.46
CA ASN A 230 11.51 9.78 -17.05
C ASN A 230 10.16 10.30 -16.52
N ARG A 231 9.08 9.60 -16.90
CA ARG A 231 7.73 9.96 -16.48
C ARG A 231 7.43 9.39 -15.10
N TRP A 232 6.74 10.19 -14.30
CA TRP A 232 6.31 9.84 -12.94
C TRP A 232 4.83 10.14 -12.71
N ASP A 233 4.13 10.57 -13.76
CA ASP A 233 2.70 10.78 -13.72
C ASP A 233 1.99 9.45 -13.48
N VAL A 234 1.23 9.34 -12.39
CA VAL A 234 0.32 8.21 -12.23
C VAL A 234 -0.66 8.26 -13.38
N ILE A 235 -0.47 7.44 -14.41
CA ILE A 235 -1.38 7.44 -15.55
C ILE A 235 -2.73 7.03 -15.01
N LYS A 236 -3.67 7.99 -15.00
CA LYS A 236 -5.06 7.77 -14.61
C LYS A 236 -5.80 7.01 -15.70
N THR A 237 -5.18 6.04 -16.36
CA THR A 237 -5.74 5.39 -17.55
C THR A 237 -7.10 4.79 -17.18
N HIS A 238 -8.14 5.32 -17.83
CA HIS A 238 -9.54 4.93 -17.72
C HIS A 238 -9.86 3.64 -18.47
N ASN A 239 -8.87 2.78 -18.71
CA ASN A 239 -9.17 1.47 -19.27
C ASN A 239 -9.81 0.68 -18.14
N ARG A 240 -11.14 0.58 -18.20
CA ARG A 240 -11.92 -0.33 -17.37
C ARG A 240 -11.26 -1.69 -17.53
N THR A 241 -10.88 -2.29 -16.41
CA THR A 241 -10.49 -3.68 -16.39
C THR A 241 -11.62 -4.48 -17.00
N LEU A 242 -11.28 -5.46 -17.84
CA LEU A 242 -12.29 -6.38 -18.32
C LEU A 242 -12.87 -7.10 -17.11
N TYR A 243 -14.18 -7.03 -16.95
CA TYR A 243 -14.90 -7.83 -15.99
C TYR A 243 -15.53 -9.00 -16.73
N ILE A 244 -15.43 -10.20 -16.18
CA ILE A 244 -16.02 -11.39 -16.80
C ILE A 244 -16.83 -12.14 -15.78
N HIS A 245 -17.92 -12.71 -16.26
CA HIS A 245 -18.59 -13.78 -15.55
C HIS A 245 -17.73 -15.05 -15.63
N PRO A 246 -17.67 -15.89 -14.59
CA PRO A 246 -16.84 -17.12 -14.56
C PRO A 246 -17.14 -18.20 -15.62
N LEU A 247 -17.95 -17.91 -16.64
CA LEU A 247 -18.35 -18.85 -17.70
C LEU A 247 -17.73 -18.55 -19.08
N ASP A 248 -16.99 -17.45 -19.25
CA ASP A 248 -16.52 -17.01 -20.58
C ASP A 248 -15.00 -17.06 -20.75
N GLY A 249 -14.52 -18.07 -21.48
CA GLY A 249 -13.27 -17.99 -22.26
C GLY A 249 -12.16 -18.99 -21.92
N GLU A 250 -11.46 -19.43 -22.97
CA GLU A 250 -10.23 -20.25 -22.91
C GLU A 250 -9.02 -19.37 -23.30
N VAL A 251 -7.88 -19.53 -22.62
CA VAL A 251 -6.61 -18.80 -22.92
C VAL A 251 -5.47 -19.82 -23.00
N PHE A 252 -4.63 -19.73 -24.05
CA PHE A 252 -3.51 -20.65 -24.31
C PHE A 252 -2.18 -19.90 -24.33
N ALA A 253 -1.26 -20.16 -23.38
CA ALA A 253 0.15 -19.77 -23.42
C ALA A 253 0.90 -20.27 -22.16
N GLN A 254 2.22 -20.10 -22.11
CA GLN A 254 2.93 -20.05 -20.82
C GLN A 254 2.55 -18.79 -20.08
N VAL A 255 1.90 -18.94 -18.93
CA VAL A 255 1.12 -17.86 -18.36
C VAL A 255 1.46 -17.65 -16.90
N TYR A 256 1.80 -16.40 -16.57
CA TYR A 256 1.70 -15.85 -15.24
C TYR A 256 0.31 -15.25 -15.08
N ILE A 257 -0.45 -15.74 -14.10
CA ILE A 257 -1.78 -15.24 -13.77
C ILE A 257 -1.68 -14.45 -12.48
N HIS A 258 -2.05 -13.18 -12.51
CA HIS A 258 -1.95 -12.30 -11.35
C HIS A 258 -3.04 -11.23 -11.35
N GLY A 259 -3.16 -10.47 -10.25
CA GLY A 259 -4.11 -9.37 -10.18
C GLY A 259 -3.85 -8.30 -11.25
N PRO A 260 -4.87 -7.54 -11.67
CA PRO A 260 -4.72 -6.45 -12.65
C PRO A 260 -3.82 -5.31 -12.17
N LEU A 261 -3.63 -5.18 -10.85
CA LEU A 261 -2.75 -4.20 -10.19
C LEU A 261 -1.44 -4.81 -9.72
N GLU A 262 -1.11 -6.02 -10.17
CA GLU A 262 0.12 -6.73 -9.83
C GLU A 262 1.00 -6.92 -11.06
N PHE A 263 2.28 -7.19 -10.81
CA PHE A 263 3.31 -7.40 -11.81
C PHE A 263 4.06 -8.68 -11.45
N PRO A 264 4.35 -9.60 -12.40
CA PRO A 264 5.04 -10.83 -12.06
C PRO A 264 6.49 -10.53 -11.69
N ASP A 265 6.92 -11.13 -10.59
CA ASP A 265 8.30 -11.16 -10.13
C ASP A 265 8.84 -12.60 -10.20
N ILE A 266 10.13 -12.81 -9.96
CA ILE A 266 10.75 -14.14 -10.04
C ILE A 266 10.12 -15.21 -9.13
N SER A 267 9.43 -14.80 -8.06
CA SER A 267 8.73 -15.74 -7.18
C SER A 267 7.29 -16.03 -7.59
N THR A 268 6.82 -15.37 -8.65
CA THR A 268 5.47 -15.56 -9.17
C THR A 268 5.44 -16.91 -9.87
N LYS A 269 4.52 -17.79 -9.41
CA LYS A 269 4.34 -19.10 -10.02
C LYS A 269 3.90 -18.95 -11.47
N TYR A 270 4.53 -19.72 -12.35
CA TYR A 270 4.20 -19.77 -13.76
C TYR A 270 3.71 -21.15 -14.15
N GLN A 271 2.95 -21.21 -15.24
CA GLN A 271 2.53 -22.46 -15.87
C GLN A 271 3.28 -22.60 -17.18
N HIS A 272 3.99 -23.71 -17.35
CA HIS A 272 4.73 -24.03 -18.56
C HIS A 272 3.87 -24.90 -19.48
N SER A 273 3.86 -24.56 -20.76
CA SER A 273 3.30 -25.37 -21.82
C SER A 273 4.46 -25.71 -22.76
N ALA A 274 4.66 -27.01 -22.98
CA ALA A 274 5.59 -27.48 -23.99
C ALA A 274 5.14 -27.01 -25.39
N LYS A 275 6.12 -26.88 -26.29
CA LYS A 275 5.88 -26.51 -27.69
C LYS A 275 4.95 -27.55 -28.35
N ASP A 276 4.00 -27.08 -29.14
CA ASP A 276 3.02 -27.89 -29.88
C ASP A 276 2.01 -28.66 -29.00
N TYR A 277 1.91 -28.30 -27.71
CA TYR A 277 0.88 -28.79 -26.79
C TYR A 277 -0.13 -27.69 -26.43
N TYR A 278 -1.40 -28.08 -26.24
CA TYR A 278 -2.43 -27.22 -25.68
C TYR A 278 -2.51 -27.40 -24.17
N MET A 279 -2.42 -26.30 -23.43
CA MET A 279 -2.63 -26.27 -21.98
C MET A 279 -3.97 -25.60 -21.66
N LYS A 280 -4.80 -26.25 -20.83
CA LYS A 280 -6.01 -25.67 -20.27
C LYS A 280 -5.80 -25.35 -18.80
N LEU A 281 -6.12 -24.12 -18.38
CA LEU A 281 -5.98 -23.65 -17.01
C LEU A 281 -7.35 -23.32 -16.42
N TYR A 282 -7.65 -23.89 -15.25
CA TYR A 282 -8.82 -23.54 -14.45
C TYR A 282 -8.38 -22.61 -13.33
N VAL A 283 -8.91 -21.38 -13.31
CA VAL A 283 -8.49 -20.33 -12.39
C VAL A 283 -9.63 -19.99 -11.46
N THR A 284 -9.38 -20.08 -10.15
CA THR A 284 -10.28 -19.56 -9.12
C THR A 284 -9.71 -18.25 -8.61
N ALA A 285 -10.39 -17.14 -8.89
CA ALA A 285 -9.97 -15.82 -8.44
C ALA A 285 -10.68 -15.45 -7.13
N ILE A 286 -9.91 -15.02 -6.14
CA ILE A 286 -10.42 -14.41 -4.91
C ILE A 286 -9.99 -12.94 -4.93
N THR A 287 -10.97 -12.04 -4.87
CA THR A 287 -10.71 -10.60 -4.82
C THR A 287 -10.67 -10.12 -3.38
N VAL A 288 -9.59 -9.44 -3.02
CA VAL A 288 -9.46 -8.74 -1.74
C VAL A 288 -9.31 -7.27 -2.04
N TYR A 289 -10.23 -6.46 -1.52
CA TYR A 289 -10.17 -5.02 -1.64
C TYR A 289 -10.12 -4.38 -0.26
N THR A 290 -9.52 -3.20 -0.19
CA THR A 290 -9.45 -2.41 1.04
C THR A 290 -10.47 -1.29 0.96
N ALA A 291 -11.29 -1.14 2.01
CA ALA A 291 -12.28 -0.07 2.09
C ALA A 291 -11.61 1.33 2.04
N PRO A 292 -12.20 2.33 1.34
CA PRO A 292 -11.64 3.67 1.24
C PRO A 292 -11.35 4.34 2.59
N GLU A 293 -12.13 4.02 3.62
CA GLU A 293 -12.00 4.56 4.97
C GLU A 293 -10.67 4.15 5.62
N ALA A 294 -10.09 3.02 5.22
CA ALA A 294 -8.78 2.59 5.70
C ALA A 294 -7.67 3.56 5.26
N ALA A 295 -7.90 4.40 4.25
CA ALA A 295 -6.99 5.49 3.87
C ALA A 295 -6.80 6.53 4.98
N LYS A 296 -7.76 6.67 5.91
CA LYS A 296 -7.70 7.59 7.05
C LYS A 296 -6.69 7.16 8.11
N LEU A 297 -6.35 5.87 8.16
CA LEU A 297 -5.34 5.33 9.06
C LEU A 297 -3.94 5.62 8.51
N SER A 298 -2.96 5.83 9.40
CA SER A 298 -1.57 5.93 8.96
C SER A 298 -1.06 4.58 8.42
N ILE A 299 -0.04 4.64 7.55
CA ILE A 299 0.62 3.45 6.99
C ILE A 299 1.12 2.52 8.11
N GLY A 300 1.64 3.07 9.22
CA GLY A 300 2.13 2.30 10.35
C GLY A 300 1.02 1.55 11.10
N GLN A 301 -0.15 2.18 11.27
CA GLN A 301 -1.31 1.57 11.93
C GLN A 301 -1.91 0.42 11.11
N ARG A 302 -2.11 0.62 9.80
CA ARG A 302 -2.74 -0.41 8.94
C ARG A 302 -1.75 -1.40 8.30
N ARG A 303 -0.44 -1.13 8.41
CA ARG A 303 0.66 -1.97 7.92
C ARG A 303 0.63 -2.30 6.42
N CYS A 304 -0.11 -1.53 5.63
CA CYS A 304 -0.18 -1.63 4.18
C CYS A 304 -0.16 -0.24 3.53
N ARG A 305 0.27 -0.19 2.27
CA ARG A 305 0.33 1.02 1.45
C ARG A 305 -0.66 0.93 0.30
N PHE A 306 -1.33 2.05 0.03
CA PHE A 306 -2.10 2.23 -1.19
C PHE A 306 -1.17 2.52 -2.38
N PRO A 307 -1.62 2.32 -3.62
CA PRO A 307 -0.77 2.55 -4.80
C PRO A 307 -0.18 3.96 -4.92
N HIS A 308 -0.90 4.97 -4.40
CA HIS A 308 -0.46 6.37 -4.40
C HIS A 308 0.50 6.71 -3.25
N GLU A 309 0.67 5.84 -2.25
CA GLU A 309 1.57 6.04 -1.11
C GLU A 309 2.97 5.49 -1.40
N ASN A 310 3.48 5.91 -2.55
CA ASN A 310 4.69 5.40 -3.14
C ASN A 310 5.95 5.92 -2.43
N ASN A 311 6.86 5.00 -2.13
CA ASN A 311 8.19 5.28 -1.58
C ASN A 311 9.30 4.57 -2.38
N LEU A 312 8.97 4.07 -3.57
CA LEU A 312 9.89 3.39 -4.47
C LEU A 312 10.69 4.43 -5.28
N LEU A 313 11.95 4.13 -5.58
CA LEU A 313 12.85 5.03 -6.30
C LEU A 313 12.91 4.71 -7.79
N HIS A 314 12.64 3.45 -8.16
CA HIS A 314 12.69 3.01 -9.55
C HIS A 314 11.32 2.88 -10.20
N ASN A 315 10.22 3.05 -9.46
CA ASN A 315 8.85 2.87 -9.98
C ASN A 315 7.94 4.01 -9.51
N SER A 316 7.06 4.49 -10.40
CA SER A 316 6.16 5.62 -10.14
C SER A 316 4.90 5.25 -9.35
N ILE A 317 4.64 3.96 -9.15
CA ILE A 317 3.49 3.43 -8.39
C ILE A 317 3.95 2.38 -7.38
N TYR A 318 3.29 2.35 -6.22
CA TYR A 318 3.52 1.29 -5.25
C TYR A 318 2.67 0.06 -5.58
N THR A 319 3.34 -1.09 -5.66
CA THR A 319 2.71 -2.41 -5.51
C THR A 319 3.64 -3.28 -4.67
N TYR A 320 3.10 -4.35 -4.08
CA TYR A 320 3.91 -5.28 -3.30
C TYR A 320 5.04 -5.90 -4.15
N THR A 321 4.76 -6.27 -5.40
CA THR A 321 5.77 -6.87 -6.29
C THR A 321 6.83 -5.86 -6.72
N LEU A 322 6.44 -4.63 -7.08
CA LEU A 322 7.41 -3.57 -7.40
C LEU A 322 8.28 -3.17 -6.20
N CYS A 323 7.73 -3.25 -4.98
CA CYS A 323 8.49 -3.04 -3.74
C CYS A 323 9.57 -4.13 -3.54
N ARG A 324 9.24 -5.39 -3.83
CA ARG A 324 10.20 -6.49 -3.78
C ARG A 324 11.28 -6.36 -4.86
N MET A 325 10.89 -5.97 -6.07
CA MET A 325 11.84 -5.67 -7.16
C MET A 325 12.78 -4.52 -6.78
N GLU A 326 12.27 -3.43 -6.20
CA GLU A 326 13.07 -2.32 -5.67
C GLU A 326 14.09 -2.81 -4.62
N CYS A 327 13.68 -3.71 -3.73
CA CYS A 327 14.58 -4.32 -2.75
C CYS A 327 15.73 -5.08 -3.43
N ARG A 328 15.43 -5.90 -4.45
CA ARG A 328 16.46 -6.61 -5.23
C ARG A 328 17.38 -5.66 -5.98
N ILE A 329 16.83 -4.62 -6.62
CA ILE A 329 17.61 -3.58 -7.30
C ILE A 329 18.59 -2.92 -6.32
N ARG A 330 18.13 -2.55 -5.11
CA ARG A 330 19.00 -1.97 -4.07
C ARG A 330 20.12 -2.91 -3.64
N LEU A 331 19.82 -4.21 -3.50
CA LEU A 331 20.83 -5.22 -3.17
C LEU A 331 21.87 -5.35 -4.30
N CYS A 332 21.44 -5.43 -5.57
CA CYS A 332 22.32 -5.48 -6.73
C CYS A 332 23.22 -4.23 -6.82
N LEU A 333 22.65 -3.03 -6.64
CA LEU A 333 23.42 -1.79 -6.63
C LEU A 333 24.40 -1.72 -5.45
N LYS A 334 24.04 -2.26 -4.29
CA LYS A 334 24.91 -2.27 -3.10
C LYS A 334 26.12 -3.18 -3.30
N TYR A 335 25.88 -4.44 -3.70
CA TYR A 335 26.90 -5.49 -3.74
C TYR A 335 27.59 -5.64 -5.10
N CYS A 336 26.84 -5.54 -6.20
CA CYS A 336 27.35 -5.78 -7.56
C CYS A 336 27.66 -4.49 -8.33
N LYS A 337 27.20 -3.33 -7.83
CA LYS A 337 27.34 -2.00 -8.48
C LYS A 337 26.68 -1.91 -9.87
N CYS A 338 25.83 -2.87 -10.21
CA CYS A 338 25.02 -2.96 -11.42
C CYS A 338 23.57 -3.28 -11.08
N ALA A 339 22.65 -3.10 -12.03
CA ALA A 339 21.26 -3.51 -11.91
C ALA A 339 20.74 -3.98 -13.27
N ALA A 340 19.95 -5.06 -13.26
CA ALA A 340 19.40 -5.66 -14.47
C ALA A 340 18.63 -4.63 -15.33
N GLY A 341 18.51 -4.93 -16.64
CA GLY A 341 17.95 -4.07 -17.69
C GLY A 341 16.53 -3.52 -17.54
N MET A 342 15.87 -3.77 -16.41
CA MET A 342 14.62 -3.09 -16.04
C MET A 342 14.82 -1.69 -15.45
N VAL A 343 16.03 -1.32 -15.03
CA VAL A 343 16.28 -0.01 -14.40
C VAL A 343 16.54 1.07 -15.47
N SER A 344 15.85 2.22 -15.37
CA SER A 344 16.05 3.33 -16.30
C SER A 344 17.38 4.04 -16.05
N ARG A 345 18.11 4.36 -17.12
CA ARG A 345 19.35 5.15 -17.10
C ARG A 345 19.20 6.51 -16.39
N ASN A 346 18.00 7.09 -16.42
CA ASN A 346 17.75 8.46 -16.00
C ASN A 346 17.14 8.61 -14.61
N GLN A 347 17.01 7.52 -13.83
CA GLN A 347 16.49 7.61 -12.48
C GLN A 347 17.61 7.99 -11.51
N PRO A 348 17.60 9.18 -10.89
CA PRO A 348 18.41 9.39 -9.71
C PRO A 348 17.88 8.46 -8.62
N PRO A 349 18.73 7.72 -7.89
CA PRO A 349 18.34 7.27 -6.57
C PRO A 349 18.10 8.55 -5.75
N MET A 350 16.84 8.94 -5.58
CA MET A 350 16.53 10.02 -4.65
C MET A 350 16.84 9.51 -3.25
N GLY A 351 18.02 9.86 -2.76
CA GLY A 351 18.48 9.56 -1.40
C GLY A 351 19.96 9.18 -1.38
N HIS A 352 20.78 10.17 -1.05
CA HIS A 352 22.17 10.03 -0.55
C HIS A 352 23.08 9.10 -1.35
N ASP A 353 23.64 9.60 -2.45
CA ASP A 353 25.03 9.31 -2.82
C ASP A 353 25.53 10.40 -3.79
N ASN A 354 26.60 11.09 -3.39
CA ASN A 354 27.32 12.11 -4.18
C ASN A 354 28.07 11.47 -5.35
N LEU A 355 27.37 10.86 -6.29
CA LEU A 355 27.98 10.36 -7.53
C LEU A 355 27.62 11.28 -8.68
N SER A 356 28.64 11.74 -9.39
CA SER A 356 28.52 12.63 -10.55
C SER A 356 27.63 12.01 -11.63
N GLN A 357 27.04 12.81 -12.52
CA GLN A 357 26.31 12.29 -13.70
C GLN A 357 27.21 11.41 -14.58
N ASP A 358 28.52 11.64 -14.59
CA ASP A 358 29.51 10.90 -15.38
C ASP A 358 29.84 9.50 -14.79
N GLU A 359 29.72 9.32 -13.47
CA GLU A 359 29.83 8.00 -12.80
C GLU A 359 28.53 7.18 -12.89
N ARG A 360 27.42 7.82 -13.29
CA ARG A 360 26.11 7.15 -13.51
C ARG A 360 26.00 6.54 -14.90
N SER A 361 26.59 7.15 -15.93
CA SER A 361 26.58 6.59 -17.30
C SER A 361 27.49 5.36 -17.45
N LYS A 362 28.50 5.22 -16.58
CA LYS A 362 29.52 4.16 -16.61
C LYS A 362 29.13 2.89 -15.84
N ARG A 363 27.96 2.84 -15.19
CA ARG A 363 27.57 1.65 -14.42
C ARG A 363 26.92 0.60 -15.33
N PRO A 364 27.52 -0.60 -15.45
CA PRO A 364 27.00 -1.63 -16.33
C PRO A 364 25.60 -2.07 -15.90
N ILE A 365 24.70 -2.23 -16.86
CA ILE A 365 23.35 -2.79 -16.69
C ILE A 365 23.44 -4.33 -16.54
N PHE A 366 24.47 -4.91 -17.15
CA PHE A 366 24.94 -6.27 -16.94
C PHE A 366 26.44 -6.18 -16.87
N ARG A 367 27.03 -6.69 -15.78
CA ARG A 367 28.49 -6.78 -15.69
C ARG A 367 28.93 -8.05 -16.39
#